data_AF-A0A3S5DFI3-F1
#
_entry.id   AF-A0A3S5DFI3-F1
#
_cell.length_a   1.000
_cell.length_b   1.000
_cell.length_c   1.000
_cell.angle_alpha   90.00
_cell.angle_beta   90.00
_cell.angle_gamma   90.00
#
_symmetry.space_group_name_H-M   'P 1'
#
loop_
_entity.id
_entity.type
_entity.pdbx_description
1 polymer ?
#
loop_
_entity_poly.entity_id
_entity_poly.type
_entity_poly.pdbx_seq_one_letter_code
_entity_poly.pdbx_strand_id
1 'polypeptide(L)'
;MAIPSWAPALAQTRPYADRAALLARAQALMQRWGEAELQQAMSAHPRIGERPAGNQTHAALSRQEQSSVDRDDAQLAEALRTANAQYEARFGRVFLIRAKGRSGAEILQALRQRLHNDEAQERQASLAQLREITLLRLEGVIGA
;
A
#
# COMPACT_ATOMS: atom_id res chain seq x y z
N MET A 1 -10.80 3.99 4.07
CA MET A 1 -9.88 2.85 4.26
C MET A 1 -10.09 1.90 3.10
N ALA A 2 -9.03 1.27 2.57
CA ALA A 2 -9.07 0.58 1.27
C ALA A 2 -9.95 -0.69 1.26
N ILE A 3 -10.21 -1.28 2.44
CA ILE A 3 -11.10 -2.43 2.62
C ILE A 3 -12.17 -2.07 3.68
N PRO A 4 -13.40 -1.71 3.26
CA PRO A 4 -14.41 -1.14 4.15
C PRO A 4 -14.83 -2.06 5.31
N SER A 5 -14.80 -3.38 5.12
CA SER A 5 -15.23 -4.37 6.11
C SER A 5 -14.24 -4.59 7.25
N TRP A 6 -12.96 -4.23 7.06
CA TRP A 6 -11.91 -4.58 8.03
C TRP A 6 -11.99 -3.75 9.31
N ALA A 7 -12.19 -2.43 9.21
CA ALA A 7 -12.26 -1.56 10.40
C ALA A 7 -13.44 -1.92 11.32
N PRO A 8 -14.66 -2.14 10.79
CA PRO A 8 -15.78 -2.64 11.59
C PRO A 8 -15.49 -4.00 12.24
N ALA A 9 -14.83 -4.92 11.53
CA ALA A 9 -14.47 -6.23 12.10
C ALA A 9 -13.47 -6.10 13.26
N LEU A 10 -12.53 -5.16 13.18
CA LEU A 10 -11.61 -4.83 14.28
C LEU A 10 -12.35 -4.16 15.45
N ALA A 11 -13.30 -3.26 15.17
CA ALA A 11 -14.05 -2.56 16.22
C ALA A 11 -14.98 -3.47 17.04
N GLN A 12 -15.46 -4.57 16.44
CA GLN A 12 -16.35 -5.55 17.08
C GLN A 12 -15.65 -6.42 18.13
N THR A 13 -14.33 -6.54 18.10
CA THR A 13 -13.57 -7.35 19.08
C THR A 13 -12.95 -6.52 20.21
N ARG A 14 -13.50 -5.34 20.47
CA ARG A 14 -13.18 -4.51 21.64
C ARG A 14 -13.88 -5.06 22.89
N PRO A 15 -13.39 -4.75 24.11
CA PRO A 15 -12.18 -3.96 24.39
C PRO A 15 -10.88 -4.72 24.11
N TYR A 16 -9.81 -3.98 23.85
CA TYR A 16 -8.44 -4.51 23.77
C TYR A 16 -7.72 -4.24 25.07
N ALA A 17 -6.94 -5.21 25.55
CA ALA A 17 -6.16 -5.06 26.78
C ALA A 17 -5.06 -4.01 26.64
N ASP A 18 -4.39 -3.98 25.49
CA ASP A 18 -3.32 -3.04 25.17
C ASP A 18 -3.19 -2.83 23.65
N ARG A 19 -2.24 -1.98 23.25
CA ARG A 19 -1.91 -1.71 21.85
C ARG A 19 -1.43 -2.96 21.11
N ALA A 20 -0.66 -3.84 21.75
CA ALA A 20 -0.17 -5.05 21.13
C ALA A 20 -1.30 -6.03 20.76
N ALA A 21 -2.29 -6.19 21.65
CA ALA A 21 -3.49 -6.99 21.41
C ALA A 21 -4.31 -6.45 20.24
N LEU A 22 -4.45 -5.13 20.12
CA LEU A 22 -5.10 -4.48 18.98
C LEU A 22 -4.35 -4.79 17.67
N LEU A 23 -3.02 -4.61 17.63
CA LEU A 23 -2.22 -4.82 16.42
C LEU A 23 -2.19 -6.29 16.01
N ALA A 24 -2.07 -7.22 16.97
CA ALA A 24 -2.14 -8.64 16.71
C ALA A 24 -3.51 -9.04 16.11
N ARG A 25 -4.61 -8.49 16.65
CA ARG A 25 -5.95 -8.73 16.10
C ARG A 25 -6.11 -8.14 14.70
N ALA A 26 -5.61 -6.92 14.49
CA ALA A 26 -5.56 -6.26 13.20
C ALA A 26 -4.84 -7.13 12.15
N GLN A 27 -3.64 -7.62 12.45
CA GLN A 27 -2.87 -8.50 11.57
C GLN A 27 -3.61 -9.80 11.28
N ALA A 28 -4.17 -10.46 12.30
CA ALA A 28 -4.94 -11.69 12.13
C ALA A 28 -6.12 -11.53 11.18
N LEU A 29 -6.84 -10.40 11.25
CA LEU A 29 -7.97 -10.11 10.36
C LEU A 29 -7.55 -9.94 8.90
N MET A 30 -6.30 -9.52 8.63
CA MET A 30 -5.77 -9.34 7.28
C MET A 30 -5.15 -10.60 6.67
N GLN A 31 -4.85 -11.63 7.48
CA GLN A 31 -4.23 -12.87 6.96
C GLN A 31 -5.12 -13.56 5.92
N ARG A 32 -6.44 -13.44 6.07
CA ARG A 32 -7.44 -13.99 5.14
C ARG A 32 -7.66 -13.18 3.87
N TRP A 33 -7.04 -12.01 3.72
CA TRP A 33 -7.21 -11.20 2.52
C TRP A 33 -6.69 -11.92 1.28
N GLY A 34 -7.48 -11.87 0.21
CA GLY A 34 -7.18 -12.46 -1.08
C GLY A 34 -7.40 -11.48 -2.23
N GLU A 35 -7.70 -12.00 -3.41
CA GLU A 35 -7.87 -11.19 -4.63
C GLU A 35 -8.95 -10.12 -4.46
N ALA A 36 -10.09 -10.45 -3.83
CA ALA A 36 -11.20 -9.52 -3.68
C ALA A 36 -10.80 -8.27 -2.88
N GLU A 37 -10.13 -8.46 -1.74
CA GLU A 37 -9.63 -7.36 -0.93
C GLU A 37 -8.53 -6.57 -1.64
N LEU A 38 -7.66 -7.25 -2.38
CA LEU A 38 -6.64 -6.58 -3.18
C LEU A 38 -7.29 -5.67 -4.24
N GLN A 39 -8.27 -6.18 -5.00
CA GLN A 39 -8.99 -5.41 -6.02
C GLN A 39 -9.74 -4.21 -5.42
N GLN A 40 -10.43 -4.41 -4.30
CA GLN A 40 -11.07 -3.32 -3.57
C GLN A 40 -10.06 -2.24 -3.18
N ALA A 41 -8.90 -2.67 -2.67
CA ALA A 41 -7.87 -1.74 -2.27
C ALA A 41 -7.29 -0.97 -3.46
N MET A 42 -7.12 -1.58 -4.62
CA MET A 42 -6.55 -0.91 -5.80
C MET A 42 -7.32 0.35 -6.21
N SER A 43 -8.65 0.34 -6.06
CA SER A 43 -9.51 1.51 -6.38
C SER A 43 -9.19 2.76 -5.55
N ALA A 44 -8.61 2.60 -4.37
CA ALA A 44 -8.27 3.70 -3.47
C ALA A 44 -6.81 4.14 -3.62
N HIS A 45 -5.93 3.33 -4.22
CA HIS A 45 -4.48 3.57 -4.18
C HIS A 45 -3.99 4.34 -5.43
N PRO A 46 -3.39 5.53 -5.25
CA PRO A 46 -2.77 6.25 -6.37
C PRO A 46 -1.45 5.57 -6.77
N ARG A 47 -1.01 5.82 -8.00
CA ARG A 47 0.29 5.34 -8.49
C ARG A 47 1.45 5.94 -7.70
N ILE A 48 2.56 5.20 -7.62
CA ILE A 48 3.82 5.76 -7.10
C ILE A 48 4.37 6.79 -8.08
N GLY A 49 4.79 7.94 -7.56
CA GLY A 49 5.31 9.06 -8.35
C GLY A 49 4.23 10.07 -8.75
N GLU A 50 2.95 9.70 -8.66
CA GLU A 50 1.85 10.63 -8.83
C GLU A 50 1.52 11.35 -7.51
N ARG A 51 1.08 12.61 -7.59
CA ARG A 51 0.59 13.36 -6.43
C ARG A 51 -0.93 13.38 -6.48
N PRO A 52 -1.64 12.58 -5.65
CA PRO A 52 -3.09 12.67 -5.60
C PRO A 52 -3.48 14.09 -5.18
N ALA A 53 -4.31 14.72 -6.00
CA ALA A 53 -4.86 16.05 -5.73
C ALA A 53 -5.91 15.99 -4.61
N GLY A 54 -6.09 17.11 -3.90
CA GLY A 54 -7.13 17.28 -2.89
C GLY A 54 -6.72 16.94 -1.45
N ASN A 55 -7.65 17.27 -0.54
CA ASN A 55 -7.44 17.25 0.92
C ASN A 55 -8.04 16.03 1.62
N GLN A 56 -8.49 15.04 0.85
CA GLN A 56 -9.02 13.79 1.39
C GLN A 56 -7.94 13.09 2.22
N THR A 57 -8.30 12.49 3.36
CA THR A 57 -7.34 11.82 4.27
C THR A 57 -6.46 10.80 3.54
N HIS A 58 -7.02 10.07 2.56
CA HIS A 58 -6.26 9.11 1.76
C HIS A 58 -5.17 9.76 0.89
N ALA A 59 -5.47 10.91 0.28
CA ALA A 59 -4.52 11.67 -0.52
C ALA A 59 -3.39 12.25 0.36
N ALA A 60 -3.72 12.75 1.55
CA ALA A 60 -2.74 13.23 2.52
C ALA A 60 -1.79 12.12 2.99
N LEU A 61 -2.32 10.96 3.39
CA LEU A 61 -1.52 9.80 3.79
C LEU A 61 -0.61 9.32 2.66
N SER A 62 -1.13 9.22 1.43
CA SER A 62 -0.31 8.83 0.28
C SER A 62 0.83 9.81 0.01
N ARG A 63 0.62 11.12 0.19
CA ARG A 63 1.71 12.12 0.04
C ARG A 63 2.77 11.96 1.11
N GLN A 64 2.35 11.72 2.36
CA GLN A 64 3.27 11.48 3.47
C GLN A 64 4.08 10.19 3.26
N GLU A 65 3.42 9.11 2.81
CA GLU A 65 4.05 7.82 2.53
C GLU A 65 5.09 7.92 1.41
N GLN A 66 4.84 8.72 0.38
CA GLN A 66 5.74 8.92 -0.77
C GLN A 66 6.67 10.14 -0.62
N SER A 67 6.91 10.62 0.60
CA SER A 67 7.70 11.84 0.85
C SER A 67 9.19 11.69 0.52
N SER A 68 9.73 10.46 0.55
CA SER A 68 11.12 10.14 0.24
C SER A 68 11.37 9.83 -1.25
N VAL A 69 10.34 9.92 -2.09
CA VAL A 69 10.50 9.81 -3.55
C VAL A 69 10.95 11.16 -4.06
N ASP A 70 12.20 11.24 -4.54
CA ASP A 70 12.71 12.42 -5.24
C ASP A 70 11.96 12.57 -6.57
N ARG A 71 11.32 13.72 -6.75
CA ARG A 71 10.47 14.04 -7.90
C ARG A 71 11.12 15.05 -8.82
N ASP A 72 12.16 15.73 -8.33
CA ASP A 72 12.91 16.72 -9.10
C ASP A 72 13.95 16.00 -9.98
N ASP A 73 14.26 14.75 -9.66
CA ASP A 73 14.94 13.81 -10.57
C ASP A 73 13.99 13.37 -11.71
N ALA A 74 14.09 14.09 -12.84
CA ALA A 74 13.32 13.81 -14.04
C ALA A 74 13.57 12.40 -14.63
N GLN A 75 14.79 11.87 -14.48
CA GLN A 75 15.14 10.54 -14.99
C GLN A 75 14.48 9.45 -14.15
N LEU A 76 14.49 9.59 -12.82
CA LEU A 76 13.79 8.70 -11.91
C LEU A 76 12.27 8.75 -12.13
N ALA A 77 11.70 9.95 -12.30
CA ALA A 77 10.28 10.13 -12.56
C ALA A 77 9.83 9.45 -13.87
N GLU A 78 10.59 9.61 -14.96
CA GLU A 78 10.37 8.90 -16.23
C GLU A 78 10.45 7.38 -16.05
N ALA A 79 11.48 6.90 -15.35
CA ALA A 79 11.69 5.48 -15.13
C ALA A 79 10.55 4.85 -14.31
N LEU A 80 10.07 5.54 -13.26
CA LEU A 80 8.91 5.10 -12.47
C LEU A 80 7.64 5.10 -13.31
N ARG A 81 7.40 6.13 -14.14
CA ARG A 81 6.21 6.17 -15.00
C ARG A 81 6.21 5.04 -16.02
N THR A 82 7.32 4.85 -16.74
CA THR A 82 7.46 3.76 -17.72
C THR A 82 7.25 2.40 -17.07
N ALA A 83 7.86 2.17 -15.91
CA ALA A 83 7.77 0.88 -15.25
C ALA A 83 6.38 0.62 -14.63
N ASN A 84 5.69 1.65 -14.09
CA ASN A 84 4.29 1.52 -13.67
C ASN A 84 3.39 1.14 -14.86
N ALA A 85 3.58 1.75 -16.03
CA ALA A 85 2.80 1.42 -17.22
C ALA A 85 3.01 -0.04 -17.66
N GLN A 86 4.26 -0.53 -17.63
CA GLN A 86 4.58 -1.94 -17.89
C GLN A 86 3.92 -2.88 -16.87
N TYR A 87 3.92 -2.49 -15.59
CA TYR A 87 3.30 -3.27 -14.52
C TYR A 87 1.78 -3.36 -14.71
N GLU A 88 1.12 -2.24 -14.99
CA GLU A 88 -0.32 -2.20 -15.27
C GLU A 88 -0.70 -3.01 -16.51
N ALA A 89 0.10 -2.93 -17.58
CA ALA A 89 -0.14 -3.72 -18.79
C ALA A 89 -0.02 -5.23 -18.54
N ARG A 90 0.87 -5.65 -17.63
CA ARG A 90 1.08 -7.07 -17.30
C ARG A 90 0.04 -7.61 -16.32
N PHE A 91 -0.23 -6.87 -15.25
CA PHE A 91 -0.99 -7.35 -14.10
C PHE A 91 -2.40 -6.76 -13.97
N GLY A 92 -2.76 -5.79 -14.81
CA GLY A 92 -4.10 -5.18 -14.82
C GLY A 92 -4.44 -4.36 -13.57
N ARG A 93 -3.44 -3.97 -12.78
CA ARG A 93 -3.61 -3.23 -11.51
C ARG A 93 -2.42 -2.30 -11.26
N VAL A 94 -2.63 -1.25 -10.44
CA VAL A 94 -1.55 -0.34 -10.03
C VAL A 94 -0.49 -1.06 -9.20
N PHE A 95 0.76 -0.61 -9.29
CA PHE A 95 1.84 -1.14 -8.46
C PHE A 95 1.69 -0.69 -7.00
N LEU A 96 1.57 -1.65 -6.08
CA LEU A 96 1.44 -1.37 -4.65
C LEU A 96 2.73 -1.69 -3.89
N ILE A 97 3.23 -0.72 -3.13
CA ILE A 97 4.38 -0.90 -2.21
C ILE A 97 4.24 0.03 -0.99
N ARG A 98 4.72 -0.41 0.18
CA ARG A 98 4.83 0.46 1.37
C ARG A 98 5.90 1.53 1.11
N ALA A 99 5.50 2.74 0.75
CA ALA A 99 6.47 3.77 0.34
C ALA A 99 7.22 4.42 1.53
N LYS A 100 6.61 4.48 2.72
CA LYS A 100 7.19 5.17 3.89
C LYS A 100 8.60 4.67 4.17
N GLY A 101 9.61 5.53 4.08
CA GLY A 101 11.02 5.21 4.36
C GLY A 101 11.75 4.49 3.22
N ARG A 102 11.18 4.40 2.02
CA ARG A 102 11.87 3.95 0.80
C ARG A 102 12.13 5.13 -0.13
N SER A 103 13.33 5.19 -0.68
CA SER A 103 13.69 6.09 -1.77
C SER A 103 12.95 5.70 -3.06
N GLY A 104 12.85 6.65 -4.00
CA GLY A 104 12.28 6.34 -5.31
C GLY A 104 13.08 5.28 -6.08
N ALA A 105 14.41 5.24 -5.91
CA ALA A 105 15.28 4.23 -6.52
C ALA A 105 15.00 2.81 -5.99
N GLU A 106 14.83 2.65 -4.66
CA GLU A 106 14.45 1.36 -4.05
C GLU A 106 13.07 0.91 -4.54
N ILE A 107 12.12 1.84 -4.70
CA ILE A 107 10.80 1.52 -5.22
C ILE A 107 10.87 1.08 -6.69
N LEU A 108 11.63 1.80 -7.51
CA LEU A 108 11.84 1.43 -8.92
C LEU A 108 12.49 0.06 -9.04
N GLN A 109 13.49 -0.24 -8.21
CA GLN A 109 14.13 -1.56 -8.16
C GLN A 109 13.11 -2.65 -7.79
N ALA A 110 12.34 -2.46 -6.72
CA ALA A 110 11.32 -3.42 -6.29
C ALA A 110 10.26 -3.64 -7.37
N LEU A 111 9.84 -2.57 -8.06
CA LEU A 111 8.89 -2.65 -9.16
C LEU A 111 9.46 -3.46 -10.33
N ARG A 112 10.70 -3.19 -10.75
CA ARG A 112 11.37 -3.94 -11.82
C ARG A 112 11.57 -5.41 -11.46
N GLN A 113 11.92 -5.72 -10.22
CA GLN A 113 12.02 -7.10 -9.76
C GLN A 113 10.66 -7.81 -9.87
N ARG A 114 9.60 -7.18 -9.38
CA ARG A 114 8.24 -7.72 -9.37
C ARG A 114 7.60 -7.89 -10.75
N LEU A 115 8.07 -7.18 -11.77
CA LEU A 115 7.69 -7.45 -13.17
C LEU A 115 8.03 -8.88 -13.64
N HIS A 116 8.99 -9.56 -12.99
CA HIS A 116 9.38 -10.93 -13.31
C HIS A 116 8.52 -11.98 -12.59
N ASN A 117 7.66 -11.57 -11.66
CA ASN A 117 6.77 -12.48 -10.95
C ASN A 117 5.72 -13.07 -11.91
N ASP A 118 5.26 -14.28 -11.59
CA ASP A 118 3.97 -14.76 -12.08
C ASP A 118 2.79 -14.11 -11.32
N GLU A 119 1.57 -14.33 -11.81
CA GLU A 119 0.36 -13.72 -11.24
C GLU A 119 0.12 -14.12 -9.77
N ALA A 120 0.47 -15.34 -9.38
CA ALA A 120 0.26 -15.83 -8.02
C ALA A 120 1.28 -15.20 -7.06
N GLN A 121 2.56 -15.17 -7.45
CA GLN A 121 3.64 -14.52 -6.72
C GLN A 121 3.36 -13.03 -6.54
N GLU A 122 2.94 -12.34 -7.60
CA GLU A 122 2.69 -10.90 -7.54
C GLU A 122 1.49 -10.56 -6.65
N ARG A 123 0.42 -11.36 -6.71
CA ARG A 123 -0.72 -11.21 -5.81
C ARG A 123 -0.32 -11.34 -4.34
N GLN A 124 0.52 -12.33 -4.00
CA GLN A 124 1.02 -12.51 -2.64
C GLN A 124 1.90 -11.33 -2.20
N ALA A 125 2.79 -10.86 -3.07
CA ALA A 125 3.63 -9.69 -2.80
C ALA A 125 2.78 -8.42 -2.58
N SER A 126 1.79 -8.18 -3.44
CA SER A 126 0.87 -7.05 -3.33
C SER A 126 0.03 -7.10 -2.05
N LEU A 127 -0.48 -8.27 -1.66
CA LEU A 127 -1.20 -8.46 -0.40
C LEU A 127 -0.31 -8.21 0.82
N ALA A 128 0.95 -8.66 0.80
CA ALA A 128 1.90 -8.37 1.87
C ALA A 128 2.15 -6.85 2.02
N GLN A 129 2.34 -6.13 0.90
CA GLN A 129 2.49 -4.68 0.92
C GLN A 129 1.22 -3.96 1.43
N LEU A 130 0.03 -4.43 1.05
CA LEU A 130 -1.23 -3.88 1.54
C LEU A 130 -1.38 -4.02 3.06
N ARG A 131 -0.96 -5.16 3.62
CA ARG A 131 -0.94 -5.41 5.06
C ARG A 131 0.02 -4.46 5.78
N GLU A 132 1.24 -4.29 5.28
CA GLU A 132 2.21 -3.33 5.83
C GLU A 132 1.66 -1.90 5.86
N ILE A 133 1.08 -1.43 4.74
CA ILE A 133 0.51 -0.08 4.64
C ILE A 133 -0.65 0.09 5.63
N THR A 134 -1.54 -0.89 5.71
CA THR A 134 -2.71 -0.80 6.60
C THR A 134 -2.27 -0.76 8.06
N LEU A 135 -1.28 -1.58 8.44
CA LEU A 135 -0.75 -1.59 9.80
C LEU A 135 -0.10 -0.26 10.16
N LEU A 136 0.77 0.28 9.30
CA LEU A 136 1.40 1.59 9.52
C LEU A 136 0.39 2.72 9.67
N ARG A 137 -0.70 2.69 8.89
CA ARG A 137 -1.78 3.67 9.01
C ARG A 137 -2.55 3.51 10.32
N LEU A 138 -2.83 2.28 10.75
CA LEU A 138 -3.47 2.01 12.05
C LEU A 138 -2.60 2.52 13.20
N GLU A 139 -1.31 2.22 13.17
CA GLU A 139 -0.36 2.66 14.19
C GLU A 139 -0.26 4.19 14.30
N GLY A 140 -0.48 4.92 13.20
CA GLY A 140 -0.45 6.38 13.19
C GLY A 140 -1.72 7.05 13.74
N VAL A 141 -2.82 6.31 13.93
CA VAL A 141 -4.09 6.85 14.44
C VAL A 141 -4.46 6.35 15.84
N ILE A 142 -3.81 5.28 16.30
CA ILE A 142 -3.98 4.77 17.67
C ILE A 142 -2.88 5.37 18.53
N GLY A 143 -3.27 5.97 19.67
CA GLY A 143 -2.34 6.56 20.63
C GLY A 143 -1.27 5.56 21.12
N ALA A 144 -0.16 6.11 21.60
CA ALA A 144 0.88 5.36 22.29
C ALA A 144 0.33 4.72 23.58
#